data_AF-L8PJZ9-F1
#
_entry.id   AF-L8PJZ9-F1
#
_cell.length_a   1.000
_cell.length_b   1.000
_cell.length_c   1.000
_cell.angle_alpha   90.00
_cell.angle_beta   90.00
_cell.angle_gamma   90.00
#
_symmetry.space_group_name_H-M   'P 1'
#
loop_
_entity.id
_entity.type
_entity.pdbx_description
1 polymer ?
#
loop_
_entity_poly.entity_id
_entity_poly.type
_entity_poly.pdbx_seq_one_letter_code
_entity_poly.pdbx_strand_id
1 'polypeptide(L)'
;MRKRITTALGAAAAAIMLTTTTASAAGSDDIISDEPGFFHYERSCGTSYAMTLTTKKAIAAKGNDGRCAGHVWLRMYGNAWGDWSHDDTSVTRTSPNGTFKKALIKGCADCHAYTVYPG
;
A
#
# COMPACT_ATOMS: atom_id res chain seq x y z
N MET A 1 -61.39 15.58 15.32
CA MET A 1 -60.64 14.52 14.62
C MET A 1 -59.38 15.10 13.98
N ARG A 2 -58.33 14.28 13.89
CA ARG A 2 -56.89 14.63 13.88
C ARG A 2 -56.37 15.32 12.61
N LYS A 3 -55.48 16.31 12.80
CA LYS A 3 -54.60 16.91 11.77
C LYS A 3 -53.61 15.85 11.25
N ARG A 4 -53.41 15.78 9.94
CA ARG A 4 -52.33 15.00 9.30
C ARG A 4 -51.26 15.97 8.79
N ILE A 5 -50.07 15.84 9.34
CA ILE A 5 -48.83 16.50 8.90
C ILE A 5 -48.14 15.48 7.99
N THR A 6 -47.90 15.85 6.73
CA THR A 6 -47.15 15.02 5.78
C THR A 6 -45.78 15.65 5.60
N THR A 7 -44.79 15.18 6.36
CA THR A 7 -43.38 15.53 6.14
C THR A 7 -42.80 14.47 5.21
N ALA A 8 -42.44 14.85 3.99
CA ALA A 8 -41.83 13.95 3.01
C ALA A 8 -40.33 14.25 2.86
N LEU A 9 -39.57 13.17 2.99
CA LEU A 9 -38.17 12.88 2.65
C LEU A 9 -37.39 13.94 1.84
N GLY A 10 -36.20 14.26 2.33
CA GLY A 10 -35.11 14.88 1.56
C GLY A 10 -33.77 14.19 1.83
N ALA A 11 -33.40 13.29 0.92
CA ALA A 11 -32.10 12.65 0.66
C ALA A 11 -30.99 12.72 1.74
N ALA A 12 -30.71 11.58 2.38
CA ALA A 12 -29.42 11.35 3.01
C ALA A 12 -28.37 11.08 1.90
N ALA A 13 -27.51 12.06 1.64
CA ALA A 13 -26.30 11.83 0.86
C ALA A 13 -25.36 10.94 1.68
N ALA A 14 -25.20 9.68 1.27
CA ALA A 14 -24.19 8.81 1.85
C ALA A 14 -22.81 9.28 1.37
N ALA A 15 -22.16 10.11 2.19
CA ALA A 15 -20.75 10.39 2.04
C ALA A 15 -19.97 9.11 2.37
N ILE A 16 -19.57 8.37 1.33
CA ILE A 16 -18.60 7.28 1.47
C ILE A 16 -17.26 7.97 1.72
N MET A 17 -16.94 8.23 2.98
CA MET A 17 -15.59 8.61 3.36
C MET A 17 -14.68 7.42 3.01
N LEU A 18 -13.78 7.61 2.04
CA LEU A 18 -12.68 6.68 1.81
C LEU A 18 -11.82 6.71 3.07
N THR A 19 -12.02 5.75 3.96
CA THR A 19 -11.13 5.50 5.08
C THR A 19 -9.81 5.01 4.51
N THR A 20 -8.87 5.93 4.30
CA THR A 20 -7.45 5.61 4.12
C THR A 20 -7.00 4.92 5.42
N THR A 21 -7.05 3.60 5.42
CA THR A 21 -6.58 2.78 6.53
C THR A 21 -5.06 2.86 6.50
N THR A 22 -4.49 3.63 7.41
CA THR A 22 -3.06 3.60 7.68
C THR A 22 -2.68 2.16 8.02
N ALA A 23 -1.70 1.59 7.32
CA ALA A 23 -1.13 0.30 7.62
C ALA A 23 -0.71 0.26 9.08
N SER A 24 -1.04 -0.81 9.79
CA SER A 24 -0.53 -1.06 11.12
C SER A 24 0.82 -1.75 11.01
N ALA A 25 1.81 -1.26 11.76
CA ALA A 25 3.13 -1.85 11.77
C ALA A 25 3.06 -3.29 12.30
N ALA A 26 3.76 -4.21 11.64
CA ALA A 26 3.76 -5.62 12.02
C ALA A 26 4.98 -5.94 12.89
N GLY A 27 4.73 -6.43 14.11
CA GLY A 27 5.78 -6.84 15.03
C GLY A 27 6.62 -5.67 15.52
N SER A 28 7.87 -5.62 15.06
CA SER A 28 8.88 -4.62 15.44
C SER A 28 9.30 -3.72 14.28
N ASP A 29 8.51 -3.70 13.20
CA ASP A 29 8.71 -2.75 12.12
C ASP A 29 8.14 -1.39 12.55
N ASP A 30 8.72 -0.31 12.03
CA ASP A 30 8.28 1.06 12.26
C ASP A 30 7.80 1.67 10.94
N ILE A 31 6.53 2.07 10.86
CA ILE A 31 5.99 2.74 9.67
C ILE A 31 6.32 4.23 9.74
N ILE A 32 7.12 4.68 8.78
CA ILE A 32 7.62 6.06 8.71
C ILE A 32 6.67 6.93 7.87
N SER A 33 6.14 6.39 6.77
CA SER A 33 5.17 7.09 5.92
C SER A 33 4.24 6.08 5.24
N ASP A 34 2.95 6.41 5.21
CA ASP A 34 1.92 5.64 4.51
C ASP A 34 0.92 6.60 3.89
N GLU A 35 1.16 6.92 2.63
CA GLU A 35 0.37 7.84 1.83
C GLU A 35 0.02 7.19 0.49
N PRO A 36 -1.09 7.59 -0.16
CA PRO A 36 -1.36 7.15 -1.52
C PRO A 36 -0.15 7.40 -2.44
N GLY A 37 0.35 6.31 -3.03
CA GLY A 37 1.48 6.31 -3.94
C GLY A 37 2.86 6.27 -3.29
N PHE A 38 2.97 6.34 -1.96
CA PHE A 38 4.23 6.23 -1.26
C PHE A 38 4.11 5.52 0.09
N PHE A 39 4.97 4.53 0.31
CA PHE A 39 5.05 3.82 1.58
C PHE A 39 6.50 3.67 2.00
N HIS A 40 6.79 3.87 3.28
CA HIS A 40 8.13 3.77 3.86
C HIS A 40 8.05 3.19 5.27
N TYR A 41 8.84 2.16 5.52
CA TYR A 41 8.96 1.55 6.83
C TYR A 41 10.40 1.12 7.10
N GLU A 42 10.78 1.09 8.36
CA GLU A 42 12.02 0.51 8.84
C GLU A 42 11.72 -0.81 9.54
N ARG A 43 12.60 -1.80 9.35
CA ARG A 43 12.53 -3.06 10.11
C ARG A 43 13.44 -2.97 11.34
N SER A 44 13.18 -3.75 12.38
CA SER A 44 13.97 -3.76 13.63
C SER A 44 15.49 -4.00 13.52
N CYS A 45 15.97 -4.45 12.37
CA CYS A 45 17.40 -4.51 12.03
C CYS A 45 18.00 -3.13 11.64
N GLY A 46 17.19 -2.06 11.62
CA GLY A 46 17.55 -0.71 11.20
C GLY A 46 17.64 -0.50 9.70
N THR A 47 17.05 -1.37 8.87
CA THR A 47 17.07 -1.24 7.41
C THR A 47 15.72 -0.72 6.92
N SER A 48 15.77 0.35 6.15
CA SER A 48 14.62 1.01 5.55
C SER A 48 14.17 0.35 4.24
N TYR A 49 12.87 0.38 3.98
CA TYR A 49 12.25 -0.10 2.76
C TYR A 49 11.17 0.87 2.32
N ALA A 50 11.23 1.27 1.05
CA ALA A 50 10.29 2.22 0.49
C ALA A 50 9.68 1.71 -0.81
N MET A 51 8.46 2.16 -1.10
CA MET A 51 7.82 1.92 -2.38
C MET A 51 7.13 3.19 -2.89
N THR A 52 7.35 3.50 -4.17
CA THR A 52 6.51 4.44 -4.91
C THR A 52 5.59 3.66 -5.85
N LEU A 53 4.31 4.04 -5.86
CA LEU A 53 3.30 3.40 -6.68
C LEU A 53 2.44 4.42 -7.43
N THR A 54 2.32 4.21 -8.74
CA THR A 54 1.35 4.87 -9.61
C THR A 54 0.58 3.80 -10.38
N THR A 55 -0.46 4.20 -11.09
CA THR A 55 -1.20 3.28 -11.98
C THR A 55 -0.32 2.63 -13.06
N LYS A 56 0.80 3.27 -13.43
CA LYS A 56 1.69 2.83 -14.53
C LYS A 56 3.02 2.26 -14.05
N LYS A 57 3.47 2.56 -12.84
CA LYS A 57 4.82 2.21 -12.38
C LYS A 57 4.83 1.94 -10.88
N ALA A 58 5.53 0.89 -10.50
CA ALA A 58 5.87 0.58 -9.11
C ALA A 58 7.39 0.45 -8.99
N ILE A 59 7.94 1.04 -7.94
CA ILE A 59 9.36 0.94 -7.60
C ILE A 59 9.43 0.61 -6.11
N ALA A 60 9.94 -0.56 -5.77
CA ALA A 60 10.24 -0.94 -4.39
C ALA A 60 11.76 -0.94 -4.21
N ALA A 61 12.25 -0.38 -3.11
CA ALA A 61 13.67 -0.26 -2.82
C ALA A 61 13.98 -0.65 -1.36
N LYS A 62 15.17 -1.21 -1.18
CA LYS A 62 15.82 -1.42 0.12
C LYS A 62 16.90 -0.35 0.29
N GLY A 63 16.94 0.29 1.46
CA GLY A 63 18.02 1.20 1.80
C GLY A 63 19.34 0.46 2.07
N ASN A 64 20.46 1.17 1.96
CA ASN A 64 21.79 0.65 2.32
C ASN A 64 22.12 0.88 3.81
N ASP A 65 21.08 1.03 4.62
CA ASP A 65 21.11 1.25 6.06
C ASP A 65 20.83 -0.05 6.83
N GLY A 66 21.23 -0.06 8.10
CA GLY A 66 21.01 -1.20 8.99
C GLY A 66 21.75 -2.47 8.59
N ARG A 67 21.17 -3.61 8.97
CA ARG A 67 21.80 -4.94 8.82
C ARG A 67 20.84 -6.06 8.41
N CYS A 68 19.66 -5.74 7.90
CA CYS A 68 18.75 -6.80 7.44
C CYS A 68 19.38 -7.61 6.31
N ALA A 69 19.55 -8.90 6.56
CA ALA A 69 19.70 -9.88 5.50
C ALA A 69 18.40 -9.96 4.69
N GLY A 70 18.53 -10.12 3.37
CA GLY A 70 17.41 -10.28 2.45
C GLY A 70 17.26 -9.16 1.43
N HIS A 71 16.24 -9.32 0.61
CA HIS A 71 15.92 -8.51 -0.56
C HIS A 71 14.74 -7.58 -0.30
N VAL A 72 14.54 -6.59 -1.15
CA VAL A 72 13.20 -5.99 -1.30
C VAL A 72 12.36 -6.88 -2.19
N TRP A 73 11.13 -7.17 -1.75
CA TRP A 73 10.16 -7.99 -2.49
C TRP A 73 8.98 -7.12 -2.90
N LEU A 74 8.52 -7.31 -4.13
CA LEU A 74 7.40 -6.61 -4.74
C LEU A 74 6.46 -7.61 -5.44
N ARG A 75 5.15 -7.47 -5.24
CA ARG A 75 4.14 -8.06 -6.14
C ARG A 75 3.06 -7.05 -6.47
N MET A 76 2.53 -7.14 -7.69
CA MET A 76 1.56 -6.18 -8.22
C MET A 76 0.18 -6.81 -8.35
N TYR A 77 -0.85 -6.01 -8.09
CA TYR A 77 -2.23 -6.35 -8.44
C TYR A 77 -2.74 -5.45 -9.57
N GLY A 78 -3.06 -6.06 -10.70
CA GLY A 78 -3.79 -5.42 -11.80
C GLY A 78 -5.23 -5.93 -11.85
N ASN A 79 -5.42 -7.05 -12.55
CA ASN A 79 -6.68 -7.81 -12.55
C ASN A 79 -6.60 -9.07 -11.68
N ALA A 80 -5.38 -9.51 -11.39
CA ALA A 80 -5.06 -10.56 -10.45
C ALA A 80 -3.72 -10.20 -9.78
N TRP A 81 -3.36 -10.94 -8.72
CA TRP A 81 -2.02 -10.89 -8.17
C TRP A 81 -1.03 -11.51 -9.15
N GLY A 82 0.03 -10.77 -9.48
CA GLY A 82 1.19 -11.33 -10.15
C GLY A 82 2.14 -12.02 -9.16
N ASP A 83 3.20 -12.59 -9.71
CA ASP A 83 4.24 -13.24 -8.93
C ASP A 83 5.05 -12.25 -8.09
N TRP A 84 5.61 -12.77 -7.02
CA TRP A 84 6.63 -12.06 -6.25
C TRP A 84 7.90 -11.90 -7.07
N SER A 85 8.45 -10.70 -7.05
CA SER A 85 9.75 -10.35 -7.62
C SER A 85 10.61 -9.76 -6.51
N HIS A 86 11.91 -10.01 -6.53
CA HIS A 86 12.81 -9.47 -5.52
C HIS A 86 14.19 -9.14 -6.07
N ASP A 87 14.88 -8.24 -5.40
CA ASP A 87 16.25 -7.81 -5.70
C ASP A 87 16.95 -7.32 -4.42
N ASP A 88 18.28 -7.37 -4.39
CA ASP A 88 19.07 -6.87 -3.26
C ASP A 88 18.88 -5.36 -3.01
N THR A 89 18.56 -4.61 -4.06
CA THR A 89 18.50 -3.15 -4.03
C THR A 89 17.13 -2.62 -4.41
N SER A 90 16.59 -3.01 -5.57
CA SER A 90 15.34 -2.45 -6.07
C SER A 90 14.64 -3.31 -7.11
N VAL A 91 13.31 -3.29 -7.08
CA VAL A 91 12.46 -3.91 -8.09
C VAL A 91 11.62 -2.82 -8.75
N THR A 92 11.70 -2.73 -10.07
CA THR A 92 10.84 -1.86 -10.88
C THR A 92 9.87 -2.69 -11.72
N ARG A 93 8.61 -2.27 -11.77
CA ARG A 93 7.58 -2.81 -12.65
C ARG A 93 6.83 -1.69 -13.35
N THR A 94 6.55 -1.88 -14.63
CA THR A 94 5.80 -0.93 -15.46
C THR A 94 4.59 -1.63 -16.05
N SER A 95 3.43 -0.98 -15.95
CA SER A 95 2.19 -1.42 -16.58
C SER A 95 1.97 -0.61 -17.85
N PRO A 96 2.04 -1.23 -19.04
CA PRO A 96 1.82 -0.51 -20.30
C PRO A 96 0.42 0.13 -20.38
N ASN A 97 -0.58 -0.47 -19.75
CA ASN A 97 -1.97 -0.01 -19.81
C ASN A 97 -2.44 0.78 -18.57
N GLY A 98 -1.55 1.12 -17.63
CA GLY A 98 -1.93 1.85 -16.41
C GLY A 98 -2.91 1.11 -15.48
N THR A 99 -2.75 -0.21 -15.31
CA THR A 99 -3.73 -1.04 -14.60
C THR A 99 -3.35 -1.41 -13.17
N PHE A 100 -2.25 -0.90 -12.62
CA PHE A 100 -1.89 -1.21 -11.24
C PHE A 100 -2.87 -0.57 -10.26
N LYS A 101 -3.54 -1.40 -9.46
CA LYS A 101 -4.55 -0.96 -8.47
C LYS A 101 -4.02 -0.98 -7.05
N LYS A 102 -3.05 -1.86 -6.77
CA LYS A 102 -2.30 -1.93 -5.51
C LYS A 102 -1.05 -2.79 -5.70
N ALA A 103 -0.13 -2.67 -4.75
CA ALA A 103 1.07 -3.50 -4.68
C ALA A 103 1.29 -3.98 -3.25
N LEU A 104 2.06 -5.06 -3.10
CA LEU A 104 2.64 -5.41 -1.80
C LEU A 104 4.14 -5.24 -1.80
N ILE A 105 4.68 -4.77 -0.68
CA ILE A 105 6.11 -4.72 -0.37
C ILE A 105 6.41 -5.52 0.91
N LYS A 106 7.55 -6.21 0.94
CA LYS A 106 8.13 -6.83 2.14
C LYS A 106 9.66 -6.90 2.07
N GLY A 107 10.32 -7.01 3.22
CA GLY A 107 11.78 -6.99 3.33
C GLY A 107 12.47 -8.37 3.43
N CYS A 108 11.71 -9.47 3.34
CA CYS A 108 12.23 -10.83 3.26
C CYS A 108 11.16 -11.81 2.72
N ALA A 109 11.55 -13.05 2.42
CA ALA A 109 10.65 -14.06 1.86
C ALA A 109 9.42 -14.33 2.75
N ASP A 110 9.61 -14.39 4.07
CA ASP A 110 8.55 -14.73 5.03
C ASP A 110 8.09 -13.53 5.89
N CYS A 111 8.52 -12.33 5.52
CA CYS A 111 8.17 -11.10 6.24
C CYS A 111 6.72 -10.71 6.00
N HIS A 112 6.17 -9.92 6.93
CA HIS A 112 4.89 -9.25 6.73
C HIS A 112 4.89 -8.43 5.44
N ALA A 113 3.78 -8.47 4.70
CA ALA A 113 3.63 -7.79 3.43
C ALA A 113 2.64 -6.63 3.56
N TYR A 114 3.14 -5.42 3.37
CA TYR A 114 2.34 -4.20 3.46
C TYR A 114 1.68 -3.89 2.12
N THR A 115 0.40 -3.49 2.16
CA THR A 115 -0.36 -3.10 0.97
C THR A 115 -0.21 -1.61 0.74
N VAL A 116 0.07 -1.24 -0.51
CA VAL A 116 0.19 0.17 -0.92
C VAL A 116 -0.72 0.41 -2.12
N TYR A 117 -1.36 1.58 -2.11
CA TYR A 117 -2.27 2.02 -3.16
C TYR A 117 -1.61 3.09 -4.03
N PRO A 118 -1.95 3.17 -5.32
CA PRO A 118 -1.42 4.21 -6.19
C PRO A 118 -1.86 5.60 -5.72
N GLY A 119 -0.96 6.56 -5.87
CA GLY A 119 -1.27 7.99 -5.76
C GLY A 119 -1.82 8.56 -7.05
#